data_AF-A0A523WXN8-F1
#
_entry.id   AF-A0A523WXN8-F1
#
_cell.length_a   1.000
_cell.length_b   1.000
_cell.length_c   1.000
_cell.angle_alpha   90.00
_cell.angle_beta   90.00
_cell.angle_gamma   90.00
#
_symmetry.space_group_name_H-M   'P 1'
#
loop_
_entity.id
_entity.type
_entity.pdbx_description
1 polymer ?
#
loop_
_entity_poly.entity_id
_entity_poly.type
_entity_poly.pdbx_seq_one_letter_code
_entity_poly.pdbx_strand_id
1 'polypeptide(L)' 'MPICEICGMEVVEVFECSRCNAKFCKECGNLKDKLCYDCLGWSSEGSEEDWEDNDWAKSWGDDEPH' A
#
# COMPACT_ATOMS: atom_id res chain seq x y z
N MET A 1 27.36 -11.71 8.50
CA MET A 1 26.35 -11.90 7.45
C MET A 1 25.39 -10.73 7.52
N PRO A 2 24.83 -10.21 6.41
CA PRO A 2 23.84 -9.15 6.50
C PRO A 2 22.55 -9.64 7.20
N ILE A 3 21.83 -8.72 7.84
CA ILE A 3 20.55 -8.99 8.49
C ILE A 3 19.44 -8.48 7.59
N CYS A 4 18.42 -9.29 7.37
CA CYS A 4 17.18 -8.86 6.71
C CYS A 4 16.39 -7.96 7.65
N GLU A 5 16.10 -6.73 7.24
CA GLU A 5 15.33 -5.75 8.05
C GLU A 5 13.83 -6.08 8.09
N ILE A 6 13.36 -6.98 7.21
CA ILE A 6 11.95 -7.41 7.14
C ILE A 6 11.67 -8.55 8.13
N CYS A 7 12.54 -9.56 8.20
CA CYS A 7 12.32 -10.74 9.04
C CYS A 7 13.28 -10.85 10.24
N GLY A 8 14.29 -9.97 10.34
CA GLY A 8 15.24 -9.93 11.45
C GLY A 8 16.27 -11.07 11.46
N MET A 9 16.31 -11.93 10.43
CA MET A 9 17.23 -13.06 10.36
C MET A 9 18.54 -12.70 9.65
N GLU A 10 19.65 -13.31 10.07
CA GLU A 10 20.90 -13.29 9.31
C GLU A 10 20.76 -14.12 8.04
N VAL A 11 21.16 -13.54 6.91
CA VAL A 11 21.03 -14.14 5.58
C VAL A 11 22.32 -13.99 4.78
N VAL A 12 22.45 -14.75 3.70
CA VAL A 12 23.65 -14.70 2.83
C VAL A 12 23.70 -13.37 2.07
N GLU A 13 22.56 -12.94 1.54
CA GLU A 13 22.44 -11.76 0.69
C GLU A 13 21.18 -10.96 1.04
N VAL A 14 21.31 -9.64 0.97
CA VAL A 14 20.21 -8.69 1.11
C VAL A 14 20.17 -7.77 -0.10
N PHE A 15 18.97 -7.34 -0.46
CA PHE A 15 18.66 -6.45 -1.56
C PHE A 15 17.99 -5.19 -1.01
N GLU A 16 18.23 -4.06 -1.66
CA GLU A 16 17.65 -2.78 -1.22
C GLU A 16 16.32 -2.53 -1.92
N CYS A 17 15.29 -2.23 -1.13
CA CYS A 17 13.98 -1.84 -1.66
C CYS A 17 14.07 -0.47 -2.33
N SER A 18 13.63 -0.37 -3.59
CA SER A 18 13.70 0.89 -4.35
C SER A 18 12.75 1.97 -3.85
N ARG A 19 11.81 1.62 -2.95
CA ARG A 19 10.78 2.52 -2.43
C ARG A 19 11.03 3.01 -1.00
N CYS A 20 11.47 2.11 -0.11
CA CYS A 20 11.69 2.43 1.30
C CYS A 20 13.16 2.26 1.75
N ASN A 21 14.05 1.85 0.85
CA ASN A 21 15.47 1.60 1.10
C ASN A 21 15.77 0.54 2.18
N ALA A 22 14.76 -0.21 2.62
CA ALA A 22 14.95 -1.34 3.54
C ALA A 22 15.71 -2.49 2.86
N LYS A 23 16.59 -3.15 3.61
CA LYS A 23 17.33 -4.34 3.17
C LYS A 23 16.51 -5.60 3.41
N PHE A 24 16.14 -6.29 2.35
CA PHE A 24 15.32 -7.50 2.39
C PHE A 24 16.07 -8.71 1.80
N CYS A 25 15.81 -9.92 2.29
CA CYS A 25 16.36 -11.15 1.70
C CYS A 25 15.51 -11.62 0.51
N LYS A 26 16.03 -12.56 -0.29
CA LYS A 26 15.30 -13.13 -1.47
C LYS A 26 13.89 -13.67 -1.16
N GLU A 27 13.64 -14.06 0.10
CA GLU A 27 12.36 -14.61 0.54
C GLU A 27 11.39 -13.53 1.03
N CYS A 28 11.86 -12.31 1.30
CA CYS A 28 11.08 -11.21 1.90
C CYS A 28 10.77 -10.06 0.92
N GLY A 29 11.01 -10.27 -0.37
CA GLY A 29 10.71 -9.30 -1.41
C GLY A 29 10.91 -9.88 -2.81
N ASN A 30 10.55 -9.10 -3.81
CA ASN A 30 10.64 -9.50 -5.21
C ASN A 30 11.90 -8.91 -5.86
N LEU A 31 12.81 -9.78 -6.30
CA LEU A 31 14.07 -9.40 -6.93
C LEU A 31 13.88 -8.74 -8.31
N LYS A 32 12.80 -9.07 -9.03
CA LYS A 32 12.49 -8.46 -10.33
C LYS A 32 12.11 -7.00 -10.16
N ASP A 33 11.25 -6.72 -9.19
CA ASP A 33 10.71 -5.39 -8.93
C ASP A 33 11.57 -4.58 -7.94
N LYS A 34 12.55 -5.22 -7.30
CA LYS A 34 13.39 -4.64 -6.22
C LYS A 34 12.56 -3.98 -5.13
N LEU A 35 11.49 -4.66 -4.72
CA LEU A 35 10.56 -4.21 -3.69
C LEU A 35 10.45 -5.25 -2.57
N CYS A 36 10.47 -4.82 -1.32
CA CYS A 36 10.11 -5.67 -0.18
C CYS A 36 8.60 -5.97 -0.18
N TYR A 37 8.18 -7.00 0.54
CA TYR A 37 6.75 -7.36 0.60
C TYR A 37 5.85 -6.28 1.18
N ASP A 38 6.33 -5.49 2.14
CA ASP A 38 5.57 -4.36 2.69
C ASP A 38 5.21 -3.34 1.59
N CYS A 39 6.15 -3.08 0.68
CA CYS A 39 5.92 -2.17 -0.44
C CYS A 39 5.15 -2.81 -1.60
N LEU A 40 5.24 -4.12 -1.79
CA LEU A 40 4.49 -4.85 -2.82
C LEU A 40 2.99 -4.86 -2.52
N GLY A 41 2.60 -5.06 -1.24
CA GLY A 41 1.20 -5.00 -0.83
C GLY A 41 0.56 -3.64 -1.08
N TRP A 42 1.31 -2.55 -0.88
CA TRP A 42 0.85 -1.18 -1.16
C TRP A 42 0.75 -0.85 -2.65
N SER A 43 1.29 -1.68 -3.53
CA SER A 43 1.20 -1.49 -4.98
C SER A 43 -0.01 -2.19 -5.60
N SER A 44 -0.82 -2.92 -4.81
CA SER A 44 -1.98 -3.66 -5.30
C SER A 44 -3.32 -2.92 -5.14
N GLU A 45 -3.36 -1.77 -4.46
CA GLU A 45 -4.60 -0.99 -4.26
C GLU A 45 -4.31 0.50 -4.43
N GLY A 46 -4.44 0.96 -5.66
CA GLY A 46 -4.33 2.37 -6.03
C GLY A 46 -5.29 2.73 -7.16
N SER A 47 -6.50 2.16 -7.17
CA SER A 47 -7.56 2.50 -8.13
C SER A 47 -8.98 2.42 -7.56
N GLU A 48 -9.19 2.53 -6.26
CA GLU A 48 -10.55 2.52 -5.70
C GLU A 48 -10.52 3.40 -4.46
N GLU A 49 -10.83 4.69 -4.58
CA GLU A 49 -11.43 5.59 -3.57
C GLU A 49 -11.57 6.99 -4.21
N ASP A 50 -12.07 7.06 -5.46
CA ASP A 50 -12.71 8.27 -5.95
C ASP A 50 -14.10 8.30 -5.31
N TRP A 51 -14.13 8.70 -4.04
CA TRP A 51 -15.37 9.10 -3.39
C TRP A 51 -15.78 10.42 -4.02
N GLU A 52 -16.34 10.35 -5.24
CA GLU A 52 -17.10 11.41 -5.86
C GLU A 52 -18.28 11.74 -4.93
N ASP A 53 -17.99 12.69 -4.04
CA ASP A 53 -18.89 13.63 -3.41
C ASP A 53 -20.00 14.05 -4.39
N ASN A 54 -21.18 13.42 -4.33
CA ASN A 54 -22.41 14.15 -4.64
C ASN A 54 -23.71 13.42 -4.23
N ASP A 55 -24.70 14.27 -3.94
CA ASP A 55 -26.13 13.94 -3.89
C ASP A 55 -26.72 13.45 -2.56
N TRP A 56 -26.30 14.12 -1.48
CA TRP A 56 -27.15 14.35 -0.30
C TRP A 56 -28.37 15.25 -0.61
N ALA A 57 -28.95 15.18 -1.82
CA ALA A 57 -30.01 16.05 -2.32
C ALA A 57 -31.26 16.02 -1.42
N LYS A 58 -31.20 16.79 -0.32
CA LYS A 58 -32.02 17.95 -0.02
C LYS A 58 -33.32 18.04 -0.84
N SER A 59 -34.23 17.09 -0.67
CA SER A 59 -35.63 17.26 -1.07
C SER A 59 -36.57 16.41 -0.21
N TRP A 60 -36.53 16.64 1.11
CA TRP A 60 -37.64 16.29 2.00
C TRP A 60 -37.79 17.44 2.99
N GLY A 61 -38.66 18.40 2.64
CA GLY A 61 -39.02 19.48 3.54
C GLY A 61 -39.61 20.67 2.81
N ASP A 62 -40.93 20.79 2.92
CA ASP A 62 -41.72 22.02 2.85
C ASP A 62 -42.30 22.44 1.49
N ASP A 63 -43.50 21.92 1.18
CA ASP A 63 -44.59 22.74 0.63
C ASP A 63 -45.93 22.10 1.05
N GLU A 64 -46.42 22.48 2.23
CA GLU A 64 -47.81 22.27 2.65
C GLU A 64 -48.60 23.53 2.25
N PRO A 65 -49.44 23.50 1.20
CA PRO A 65 -50.28 24.65 0.88
C PRO A 65 -51.46 24.73 1.86
N HIS A 66 -51.49 25.83 2.61
CA HIS A 66 -52.59 26.33 3.45
C HIS A 66 -53.92 26.51 2.67
#